data_AF-A0A6M8WC57-F1
#
_entry.id   AF-A0A6M8WC57-F1
#
_cell.length_a   1.000
_cell.length_b   1.000
_cell.length_c   1.000
_cell.angle_alpha   90.00
_cell.angle_beta   90.00
_cell.angle_gamma   90.00
#
_symmetry.space_group_name_H-M   'P 1'
#
loop_
_entity.id
_entity.type
_entity.pdbx_description
1 polymer ?
#
loop_
_entity_poly.entity_id
_entity_poly.type
_entity_poly.pdbx_seq_one_letter_code
_entity_poly.pdbx_strand_id
1 'polypeptide(L)'
;MSNKMEPENLTPRDLDKAGKLDEVKAWLKNDFDRSRDAESQAINEFEKTLWLANSAAATITIGFLTSNDTPTIYQFYGSFSFVLAIVLLLLMKLVAEFNASRDRYRRQDHSDKFYTENRPLSFISGIGDFLFKLLNIAYKGLKYSSAFLFVLGCSFTLAGVYPSIETHN
;
A
#
# COMPACT_ATOMS: atom_id res chain seq x y z
N MET A 1 -7.28 48.62 15.16
CA MET A 1 -6.76 47.73 14.08
C MET A 1 -6.93 46.30 14.55
N SER A 2 -7.96 45.61 14.05
CA SER A 2 -8.18 44.19 14.37
C SER A 2 -7.14 43.39 13.59
N ASN A 3 -6.16 42.85 14.31
CA ASN A 3 -5.17 41.95 13.77
C ASN A 3 -5.93 40.65 13.46
N LYS A 4 -6.37 40.47 12.21
CA LYS A 4 -6.97 39.20 11.77
C LYS A 4 -5.85 38.16 11.86
N MET A 5 -5.80 37.41 12.96
CA MET A 5 -4.94 36.24 13.07
C MET A 5 -5.30 35.32 11.92
N GLU A 6 -4.34 35.06 11.04
CA GLU A 6 -4.50 34.06 10.00
C GLU A 6 -4.83 32.71 10.64
N PRO A 7 -5.74 31.93 10.05
CA PRO A 7 -6.28 30.70 10.64
C PRO A 7 -5.19 29.67 10.98
N GLU A 8 -4.02 29.77 10.36
CA GLU A 8 -2.86 28.90 10.56
C GLU A 8 -2.12 29.13 11.90
N ASN A 9 -2.26 30.30 12.51
CA ASN A 9 -1.59 30.63 13.79
C ASN A 9 -2.49 30.42 15.01
N LEU A 10 -3.72 29.92 14.82
CA LEU A 10 -4.66 29.71 15.91
C LEU A 10 -4.21 28.53 16.78
N THR A 11 -4.07 28.78 18.08
CA THR A 11 -3.78 27.75 19.08
C THR A 11 -5.09 27.10 19.57
N PRO A 12 -5.05 25.92 20.22
CA PRO A 12 -6.24 25.32 20.83
C PRO A 12 -7.00 26.29 21.74
N ARG A 13 -6.28 27.13 22.51
CA ARG A 13 -6.89 28.16 23.37
C ARG A 13 -7.62 29.25 22.58
N ASP A 14 -7.12 29.63 21.41
CA ASP A 14 -7.77 30.64 20.57
C ASP A 14 -9.00 30.05 19.88
N LEU A 15 -8.93 28.78 19.49
CA LEU A 15 -10.04 28.03 18.91
C LEU A 15 -11.15 27.75 19.93
N ASP A 16 -10.79 27.50 21.19
CA ASP A 16 -11.74 27.33 22.30
C ASP A 16 -12.52 28.62 22.55
N LYS A 17 -11.79 29.75 22.65
CA LYS A 17 -12.40 31.08 22.78
C LYS A 17 -13.29 31.46 21.59
N ALA A 18 -12.97 30.95 20.41
CA ALA A 18 -13.76 31.16 19.19
C ALA A 18 -14.92 30.16 19.03
N GLY A 19 -15.07 29.17 19.92
CA GLY A 19 -16.08 28.11 19.82
C GLY A 19 -15.86 27.12 18.66
N LYS A 20 -14.65 27.08 18.10
CA LYS A 20 -14.29 26.26 16.91
C LYS A 20 -13.43 25.05 17.23
N LEU A 21 -13.05 24.88 18.51
CA LEU A 21 -12.18 23.78 18.93
C LEU A 21 -12.78 22.40 18.61
N ASP A 22 -14.09 22.24 18.76
CA ASP A 22 -14.76 20.97 18.50
C ASP A 22 -14.83 20.62 17.01
N GLU A 23 -14.94 21.62 16.13
CA GLU A 23 -14.82 21.43 14.67
C GLU A 23 -13.42 20.92 14.29
N VAL A 24 -12.37 21.50 14.90
CA VAL A 24 -10.98 21.10 14.66
C VAL A 24 -10.71 19.69 15.21
N LYS A 25 -11.25 19.34 16.39
CA LYS A 25 -11.20 17.97 16.92
C LYS A 25 -11.87 16.98 15.97
N ALA A 26 -13.05 17.30 15.45
CA ALA A 26 -13.77 16.45 14.51
C ALA A 26 -12.99 16.27 13.20
N TRP A 27 -12.37 17.34 12.69
CA TRP A 27 -11.53 17.28 11.50
C TRP A 27 -10.29 16.40 11.71
N LEU A 28 -9.57 16.58 12.83
CA LEU A 28 -8.42 15.74 13.19
C LEU A 28 -8.79 14.27 13.33
N LYS A 29 -9.94 13.98 13.96
CA LYS A 29 -10.46 12.62 14.10
C LYS A 29 -10.78 12.01 12.74
N ASN A 30 -11.49 12.72 11.88
CA ASN A 30 -11.82 12.24 10.53
C ASN A 30 -10.56 12.00 9.68
N ASP A 31 -9.54 12.85 9.81
CA ASP A 31 -8.27 12.68 9.11
C ASP A 31 -7.53 11.43 9.60
N PHE A 32 -7.51 11.19 10.92
CA PHE A 32 -6.97 9.97 11.52
C PHE A 32 -7.73 8.72 11.08
N ASP A 33 -9.07 8.75 11.14
CA ASP A 33 -9.93 7.63 10.73
C ASP A 33 -9.73 7.29 9.25
N ARG A 34 -9.60 8.31 8.37
CA ARG A 34 -9.27 8.10 6.95
C ARG A 34 -7.91 7.43 6.75
N SER A 35 -6.90 7.78 7.55
CA SER A 35 -5.59 7.10 7.49
C SER A 35 -5.70 5.64 7.90
N ARG A 36 -6.46 5.35 8.97
CA ARG A 36 -6.70 3.99 9.48
C ARG A 36 -7.52 3.12 8.51
N ASP A 37 -8.48 3.71 7.81
CA ASP A 37 -9.25 3.01 6.78
C ASP A 37 -8.37 2.63 5.59
N ALA A 38 -7.45 3.51 5.18
CA ALA A 38 -6.48 3.22 4.12
C ALA A 38 -5.51 2.09 4.51
N GLU A 39 -5.07 2.05 5.77
CA GLU A 39 -4.29 0.93 6.32
C GLU A 39 -5.07 -0.38 6.29
N SER A 40 -6.34 -0.35 6.73
CA SER A 40 -7.21 -1.54 6.74
C SER A 40 -7.47 -2.07 5.33
N GLN A 41 -7.64 -1.18 4.34
CA GLN A 41 -7.75 -1.56 2.93
C GLN A 41 -6.45 -2.22 2.43
N ALA A 42 -5.28 -1.70 2.80
CA ALA A 42 -4.00 -2.30 2.41
C ALA A 42 -3.82 -3.72 2.98
N ILE A 43 -4.29 -3.98 4.21
CA ILE A 43 -4.30 -5.33 4.82
C ILE A 43 -5.24 -6.26 4.06
N ASN A 44 -6.45 -5.81 3.73
CA ASN A 44 -7.40 -6.62 2.96
C ASN A 44 -6.88 -6.90 1.52
N GLU A 45 -6.22 -5.94 0.89
CA GLU A 45 -5.52 -6.17 -0.36
C GLU A 45 -4.38 -7.21 -0.22
N PHE A 46 -3.73 -7.28 0.95
CA PHE A 46 -2.71 -8.29 1.22
C PHE A 46 -3.30 -9.72 1.24
N GLU A 47 -4.46 -9.92 1.84
CA GLU A 47 -5.15 -11.22 1.83
C GLU A 47 -5.45 -11.68 0.40
N LYS A 48 -5.91 -10.76 -0.46
CA LYS A 48 -6.11 -11.05 -1.89
C LYS A 48 -4.81 -11.47 -2.58
N THR A 49 -3.68 -10.88 -2.21
CA THR A 49 -2.38 -11.25 -2.77
C THR A 49 -1.86 -12.61 -2.31
N LEU A 50 -2.25 -13.10 -1.12
CA LEU A 50 -1.98 -14.49 -0.71
C LEU A 50 -2.74 -15.49 -1.60
N TRP A 51 -3.99 -15.18 -1.95
CA TRP A 51 -4.75 -15.97 -2.92
C TRP A 51 -4.09 -15.98 -4.31
N LEU A 52 -3.54 -14.85 -4.75
CA LEU A 52 -2.76 -14.80 -6.00
C LEU A 52 -1.52 -15.68 -5.91
N ALA A 53 -0.75 -15.61 -4.82
CA ALA A 53 0.46 -16.43 -4.65
C ALA A 53 0.13 -17.94 -4.70
N ASN A 54 -0.95 -18.36 -4.04
CA ASN A 54 -1.43 -19.75 -4.11
C ASN A 54 -1.85 -20.14 -5.54
N SER A 55 -2.53 -19.24 -6.24
CA SER A 55 -2.95 -19.48 -7.63
C SER A 55 -1.75 -19.58 -8.59
N ALA A 56 -0.70 -18.78 -8.38
CA ALA A 56 0.56 -18.92 -9.12
C ALA A 56 1.24 -20.25 -8.83
N ALA A 57 1.36 -20.65 -7.57
CA ALA A 57 1.93 -21.94 -7.20
C ALA A 57 1.19 -23.09 -7.89
N ALA A 58 -0.15 -23.07 -7.88
CA ALA A 58 -0.97 -24.05 -8.59
C ALA A 58 -0.72 -24.02 -10.11
N THR A 59 -0.61 -22.84 -10.72
CA THR A 59 -0.34 -22.68 -12.16
C THR A 59 1.01 -23.25 -12.55
N ILE A 60 2.05 -23.00 -11.75
CA ILE A 60 3.38 -23.59 -11.94
C ILE A 60 3.28 -25.12 -11.84
N THR A 61 2.68 -25.64 -10.76
CA THR A 61 2.58 -27.09 -10.55
C THR A 61 1.84 -27.78 -11.69
N ILE A 62 0.69 -27.24 -12.12
CA ILE A 62 -0.07 -27.79 -13.25
C ILE A 62 0.75 -27.74 -14.54
N GLY A 63 1.41 -26.62 -14.83
CA GLY A 63 2.25 -26.48 -16.03
C GLY A 63 3.37 -27.53 -16.07
N PHE A 64 4.08 -27.72 -14.96
CA PHE A 64 5.16 -28.72 -14.88
C PHE A 64 4.63 -30.17 -14.95
N LEU A 65 3.44 -30.45 -14.42
CA LEU A 65 2.81 -31.76 -14.55
C LEU A 65 2.32 -32.06 -15.98
N THR A 66 1.95 -31.03 -16.75
CA THR A 66 1.45 -31.19 -18.13
C THR A 66 2.54 -31.22 -19.19
N SER A 67 3.76 -30.72 -18.90
CA SER A 67 4.90 -30.93 -19.77
C SER A 67 5.43 -32.35 -19.58
N ASN A 68 5.20 -33.23 -20.56
CA ASN A 68 5.71 -34.61 -20.56
C ASN A 68 7.23 -34.64 -20.28
N ASP A 69 7.63 -35.26 -19.16
CA ASP A 69 8.98 -35.54 -18.62
C ASP A 69 10.05 -34.42 -18.59
N THR A 70 9.92 -33.33 -19.35
CA THR A 70 10.87 -32.22 -19.38
C THR A 70 10.16 -30.87 -19.52
N PRO A 71 10.27 -29.99 -18.52
CA PRO A 71 9.68 -28.65 -18.60
C PRO A 71 10.41 -27.78 -19.62
N THR A 72 9.64 -27.01 -20.38
CA THR A 72 10.17 -26.13 -21.44
C THR A 72 10.83 -24.89 -20.84
N ILE A 73 11.75 -24.27 -21.60
CA ILE A 73 12.44 -23.04 -21.15
C ILE A 73 11.45 -21.91 -20.83
N TYR A 74 10.30 -21.85 -21.52
CA TYR A 74 9.23 -20.91 -21.23
C TYR A 74 8.59 -21.13 -19.86
N GLN A 75 8.40 -22.38 -19.43
CA GLN A 75 7.87 -22.68 -18.09
C GLN A 75 8.85 -22.28 -16.99
N PHE A 76 10.17 -22.38 -17.23
CA PHE A 76 11.17 -21.84 -16.31
C PHE A 76 11.07 -20.32 -16.17
N TYR A 77 10.95 -19.58 -17.28
CA TYR A 77 10.74 -18.13 -17.24
C TYR A 77 9.41 -17.75 -16.58
N GLY A 78 8.34 -18.52 -16.83
CA GLY A 78 7.05 -18.34 -16.18
C GLY A 78 7.14 -18.48 -14.66
N SER A 79 7.74 -19.58 -14.17
CA SER A 79 7.98 -19.81 -12.75
C SER A 79 8.83 -18.71 -12.11
N PHE A 80 9.90 -18.29 -12.80
CA PHE A 80 10.75 -17.21 -12.32
C PHE A 80 9.96 -15.89 -12.18
N SER A 81 9.10 -15.57 -13.17
CA SER A 81 8.24 -14.39 -13.13
C SER A 81 7.29 -14.41 -11.94
N PHE A 82 6.67 -15.56 -11.65
CA PHE A 82 5.80 -15.73 -10.48
C PHE A 82 6.55 -15.57 -9.15
N VAL A 83 7.75 -16.16 -9.02
CA VAL A 83 8.59 -15.98 -7.81
C VAL A 83 8.90 -14.51 -7.61
N LEU A 84 9.33 -13.81 -8.65
CA LEU A 84 9.62 -12.37 -8.57
C LEU A 84 8.37 -11.56 -8.22
N ALA A 85 7.21 -11.90 -8.78
CA ALA A 85 5.94 -11.26 -8.45
C ALA A 85 5.61 -11.39 -6.95
N ILE A 86 5.78 -12.59 -6.37
CA ILE A 86 5.57 -12.85 -4.94
C ILE A 86 6.54 -12.04 -4.08
N VAL A 87 7.82 -11.96 -4.47
CA VAL A 87 8.81 -11.14 -3.74
C VAL A 87 8.39 -9.66 -3.74
N LEU A 88 7.95 -9.12 -4.88
CA LEU A 88 7.47 -7.74 -4.95
C LEU A 88 6.22 -7.51 -4.09
N LEU A 89 5.32 -8.50 -3.98
CA LEU A 89 4.17 -8.44 -3.09
C LEU A 89 4.56 -8.39 -1.61
N LEU A 90 5.55 -9.20 -1.20
CA LEU A 90 6.07 -9.15 0.17
C LEU A 90 6.73 -7.81 0.49
N LEU A 91 7.51 -7.26 -0.45
CA LEU A 91 8.09 -5.93 -0.30
C LEU A 91 7.01 -4.84 -0.23
N MET A 92 5.96 -4.95 -1.04
CA MET A 92 4.81 -4.03 -1.00
C MET A 92 4.17 -4.01 0.38
N LYS A 93 4.01 -5.17 1.02
CA LYS A 93 3.47 -5.29 2.39
C LYS A 93 4.36 -4.57 3.39
N LEU A 94 5.67 -4.83 3.37
CA LEU A 94 6.62 -4.19 4.29
C LEU A 94 6.58 -2.66 4.18
N VAL A 95 6.52 -2.15 2.95
CA VAL A 95 6.40 -0.70 2.69
C VAL A 95 5.07 -0.15 3.21
N ALA A 96 3.96 -0.86 3.01
CA ALA A 96 2.64 -0.46 3.48
C ALA A 96 2.58 -0.41 5.02
N GLU A 97 3.03 -1.47 5.70
CA GLU A 97 3.05 -1.54 7.16
C GLU A 97 3.96 -0.48 7.77
N PHE A 98 5.16 -0.28 7.20
CA PHE A 98 6.08 0.76 7.65
C PHE A 98 5.46 2.16 7.50
N ASN A 99 4.83 2.44 6.36
CA ASN A 99 4.21 3.73 6.12
C ASN A 99 3.01 3.98 7.06
N ALA A 100 2.17 2.97 7.28
CA ALA A 100 1.01 3.08 8.16
C ALA A 100 1.41 3.28 9.64
N SER A 101 2.34 2.45 10.14
CA SER A 101 2.88 2.57 11.49
C SER A 101 3.46 3.97 11.72
N ARG A 102 4.33 4.42 10.81
CA ARG A 102 4.96 5.73 10.90
C ARG A 102 3.96 6.88 10.85
N ASP A 103 2.99 6.83 9.94
CA ASP A 103 2.00 7.90 9.80
C ASP A 103 1.08 7.98 11.03
N ARG A 104 0.70 6.82 11.60
CA ARG A 104 -0.05 6.76 12.86
C ARG A 104 0.71 7.40 14.01
N TYR A 105 1.96 7.00 14.24
CA TYR A 105 2.79 7.56 15.32
C TYR A 105 2.93 9.08 15.19
N ARG A 106 3.16 9.55 13.97
CA ARG A 106 3.35 10.98 13.73
C ARG A 106 2.05 11.77 13.89
N ARG A 107 0.92 11.29 13.37
CA ARG A 107 -0.37 11.97 13.57
C ARG A 107 -0.75 12.03 15.04
N GLN A 108 -0.47 10.95 15.78
CA GLN A 108 -0.67 10.93 17.23
C GLN A 108 0.24 11.94 17.94
N ASP A 109 1.54 11.96 17.64
CA ASP A 109 2.50 12.91 18.22
C ASP A 109 2.15 14.38 17.89
N HIS A 110 1.77 14.68 16.64
CA HIS A 110 1.38 16.05 16.25
C HIS A 110 0.06 16.48 16.90
N SER A 111 -0.92 15.57 17.01
CA SER A 111 -2.18 15.82 17.72
C SER A 111 -1.91 16.06 19.21
N ASP A 112 -1.12 15.21 19.86
CA ASP A 112 -0.79 15.35 21.27
C ASP A 112 -0.09 16.68 21.54
N LYS A 113 0.92 17.04 20.76
CA LYS A 113 1.64 18.33 20.86
C LYS A 113 0.74 19.53 20.59
N PHE A 114 -0.23 19.42 19.68
CA PHE A 114 -1.21 20.49 19.48
C PHE A 114 -1.97 20.78 20.76
N TYR A 115 -2.53 19.76 21.42
CA TYR A 115 -3.32 19.96 22.64
C TYR A 115 -2.49 20.26 23.88
N THR A 116 -1.39 19.53 24.11
CA THR A 116 -0.59 19.67 25.35
C THR A 116 0.37 20.85 25.33
N GLU A 117 1.00 21.16 24.18
CA GLU A 117 1.94 22.28 24.06
C GLU A 117 1.28 23.56 23.52
N ASN A 118 -0.04 23.54 23.27
CA ASN A 118 -0.80 24.66 22.71
C ASN A 118 -0.18 25.22 21.41
N ARG A 119 0.29 24.32 20.54
CA ARG A 119 0.91 24.66 19.26
C ARG A 119 -0.12 25.23 18.26
N PRO A 120 0.28 26.09 17.32
CA PRO A 120 -0.61 26.62 16.29
C PRO A 120 -1.09 25.54 15.31
N LEU A 121 -2.24 25.76 14.67
CA LEU A 121 -2.84 24.84 13.70
C LEU A 121 -1.92 24.51 12.51
N SER A 122 -1.03 25.44 12.12
CA SER A 122 0.02 25.23 11.12
C SER A 122 0.97 24.07 11.43
N PHE A 123 1.11 23.72 12.71
CA PHE A 123 1.92 22.58 13.13
C PHE A 123 1.31 21.24 12.69
N ILE A 124 -0.01 21.20 12.52
CA ILE A 124 -0.75 20.03 12.05
C ILE A 124 -0.78 20.01 10.50
N SER A 125 -0.85 21.17 9.83
CA SER A 125 -0.80 21.20 8.36
C SER A 125 0.54 20.69 7.79
N GLY A 126 1.61 20.72 8.60
CA GLY A 126 2.91 20.08 8.31
C GLY A 126 2.91 18.55 8.31
N ILE A 127 1.78 17.88 8.55
CA ILE A 127 1.67 16.42 8.46
C ILE A 127 1.85 15.94 7.00
N GLY A 128 1.74 16.76 5.95
CA GLY A 128 2.07 16.31 4.59
C GLY A 128 3.57 16.12 4.34
N ASP A 129 4.12 14.90 4.46
CA ASP A 129 5.55 14.64 4.25
C ASP A 129 5.87 14.11 2.84
N PHE A 130 6.96 14.61 2.24
CA PHE A 130 7.57 14.09 1.02
C PHE A 130 7.83 12.58 1.12
N LEU A 131 8.29 12.09 2.28
CA LEU A 131 8.57 10.66 2.45
C LEU A 131 7.30 9.80 2.37
N PHE A 132 6.15 10.30 2.83
CA PHE A 132 4.86 9.60 2.64
C PHE A 132 4.51 9.51 1.16
N LYS A 133 4.70 10.60 0.40
CA LYS A 133 4.48 10.59 -1.05
C LYS A 133 5.39 9.59 -1.75
N LEU A 134 6.67 9.55 -1.39
CA LEU A 134 7.64 8.62 -1.95
C LEU A 134 7.27 7.15 -1.66
N LEU A 135 6.92 6.84 -0.41
CA LEU A 135 6.50 5.48 -0.01
C LEU A 135 5.22 5.05 -0.71
N ASN A 136 4.26 5.97 -0.91
CA ASN A 136 3.04 5.69 -1.65
C ASN A 136 3.31 5.42 -3.14
N ILE A 137 4.26 6.15 -3.75
CA ILE A 137 4.69 5.88 -5.13
C ILE A 137 5.37 4.51 -5.21
N ALA A 138 6.26 4.19 -4.27
CA ALA A 138 6.92 2.88 -4.20
C ALA A 138 5.89 1.75 -4.04
N TYR A 139 4.92 1.91 -3.14
CA TYR A 139 3.81 0.96 -2.96
C TYR A 139 3.04 0.72 -4.26
N LYS A 140 2.64 1.78 -4.97
CA LYS A 140 1.95 1.66 -6.27
C LYS A 140 2.82 0.98 -7.32
N GLY A 141 4.11 1.33 -7.38
CA GLY A 141 5.08 0.73 -8.30
C GLY A 141 5.24 -0.78 -8.08
N LEU A 142 5.33 -1.21 -6.81
CA LEU A 142 5.40 -2.63 -6.43
C LEU A 142 4.10 -3.37 -6.78
N LYS A 143 2.95 -2.75 -6.53
CA LYS A 143 1.62 -3.30 -6.87
C LYS A 143 1.47 -3.55 -8.37
N TYR A 144 1.78 -2.56 -9.21
CA TYR A 144 1.64 -2.72 -10.66
C TYR A 144 2.68 -3.67 -11.23
N SER A 145 3.92 -3.61 -10.76
CA SER A 145 5.00 -4.51 -11.21
C SER A 145 4.69 -5.97 -10.88
N SER A 146 4.19 -6.25 -9.67
CA SER A 146 3.79 -7.61 -9.29
C SER A 146 2.64 -8.11 -10.17
N ALA A 147 1.58 -7.32 -10.36
CA ALA A 147 0.46 -7.69 -11.23
C ALA A 147 0.91 -8.00 -12.67
N PHE A 148 1.81 -7.17 -13.22
CA PHE A 148 2.39 -7.39 -14.55
C PHE A 148 3.17 -8.70 -14.63
N LEU A 149 4.00 -9.00 -13.62
CA LEU A 149 4.77 -10.25 -13.57
C LEU A 149 3.88 -11.49 -13.42
N PHE A 150 2.73 -11.39 -12.74
CA PHE A 150 1.74 -12.48 -12.72
C PHE A 150 1.20 -12.77 -14.11
N VAL A 151 0.81 -11.74 -14.86
CA VAL A 151 0.30 -11.89 -16.23
C VAL A 151 1.36 -12.47 -17.17
N LEU A 152 2.60 -11.97 -17.07
CA LEU A 152 3.73 -12.53 -17.81
C LEU A 152 4.00 -13.99 -17.44
N GLY A 153 3.96 -14.33 -16.15
CA GLY A 153 4.12 -15.69 -15.65
C GLY A 153 3.12 -16.64 -16.28
N CYS A 154 1.83 -16.28 -16.23
CA CYS A 154 0.76 -17.05 -16.88
C CYS A 154 1.00 -17.21 -18.38
N SER A 155 1.38 -16.13 -19.08
CA SER A 155 1.60 -16.12 -20.52
C SER A 155 2.73 -17.07 -20.94
N PHE A 156 3.86 -17.03 -20.22
CA PHE A 156 4.99 -17.92 -20.48
C PHE A 156 4.70 -19.38 -20.14
N THR A 157 4.03 -19.65 -19.02
CA THR A 157 3.63 -21.00 -18.67
C THR A 157 2.68 -21.59 -19.72
N LEU A 158 1.69 -20.83 -20.19
CA LEU A 158 0.78 -21.26 -21.26
C LEU A 158 1.50 -21.50 -22.58
N ALA A 159 2.36 -20.57 -23.02
CA ALA A 159 3.15 -20.73 -24.23
C ALA A 159 4.07 -21.96 -24.17
N GLY A 160 4.58 -22.30 -22.98
CA GLY A 160 5.40 -23.48 -22.76
C GLY A 160 4.64 -24.81 -22.76
N VAL A 161 3.33 -24.80 -22.49
CA VAL A 161 2.46 -25.99 -22.48
C VAL A 161 1.77 -26.21 -23.84
N TYR A 162 1.53 -25.15 -24.61
CA TYR A 162 0.85 -25.21 -25.91
C TYR A 162 1.38 -26.30 -26.87
N PRO A 163 2.71 -26.49 -27.05
CA PRO A 163 3.24 -27.52 -27.93
C PRO A 163 2.90 -28.95 -27.47
N SER A 164 2.77 -29.18 -26.16
CA SER A 164 2.45 -30.49 -25.59
C SER A 164 0.98 -30.86 -25.73
N ILE A 165 0.09 -29.86 -25.86
CA ILE A 165 -1.35 -30.06 -26.10
C ILE A 165 -1.60 -30.43 -27.56
N GLU A 166 -0.93 -29.78 -28.52
CA GLU A 166 -1.08 -30.10 -29.95
C GLU A 166 -0.61 -31.51 -30.30
N THR A 167 0.37 -32.07 -29.58
CA THR A 167 0.87 -33.42 -29.85
C THR A 167 -0.01 -34.57 -29.34
N HIS A 168 -0.97 -34.27 -28.47
CA HIS A 168 -1.86 -35.27 -27.84
C HIS A 168 -3.31 -35.22 -28.36
N ASN A 169 -3.62 -34.36 -29.34
CA ASN A 169 -4.88 -34.33 -30.11
C ASN A 169 -4.65 -34.87 -31.52
#